data_AF-A0A7J4XIH9-F1
#
_entry.id   AF-A0A7J4XIH9-F1
#
_cell.length_a   1.000
_cell.length_b   1.000
_cell.length_c   1.000
_cell.angle_alpha   90.00
_cell.angle_beta   90.00
_cell.angle_gamma   90.00
#
_symmetry.space_group_name_H-M   'P 1'
#
loop_
_entity.id
_entity.type
_entity.pdbx_description
1 polymer ?
#
loop_
_entity_poly.entity_id
_entity_poly.type
_entity_poly.pdbx_seq_one_letter_code
_entity_poly.pdbx_strand_id
1 'polypeptide(L)'
;MKGLMKRNLFQLEINRDIAKKVFLFLISPFLGFLVALKRMNTRSSFTVFFLFAVFFGMCFTTSVGKDELNRGDAAAYRYRFEQYRYFNAADISDVFQGFTSMQDSKTRDIYVPLMSFAVAKVSENYHVFFAFLAMVMSVFMLLSFKFLVGEEAFKYSWVCLLLAYFFIRGNGIFNINGCRFWTASWIAIYCNFQLFRNGNRKYLALALLTPMVHSSYWFYLIMLALVYVSGKFTRFWKIAFFVSFFISSVSMQLLQDLSDYLPPALQFLVDRYTDDFEEKGNLYQVLRRLYTLVGNIYLVYMMYLFMKNENGIVQNPKTRFLYQFLLVWMAVIFFVMPIPSLGARYLKLAMPVIAYIWLVAFESRGMYRNVIKIFPLFFMMVIYEEFTGYISHSVYSDFYYTSPIYQIYKYLILGVE
;
A
#
# COMPACT_ATOMS: atom_id res chain seq x y z
N MET A 1 -17.47 -30.67 -5.46
CA MET A 1 -16.56 -29.56 -5.09
C MET A 1 -17.35 -28.24 -5.03
N LYS A 2 -18.30 -28.13 -4.08
CA LYS A 2 -19.09 -26.92 -3.75
C LYS A 2 -19.34 -26.96 -2.24
N GLY A 3 -18.29 -26.82 -1.46
CA GLY A 3 -18.38 -26.57 -0.02
C GLY A 3 -18.35 -25.06 0.17
N LEU A 4 -19.43 -24.48 0.68
CA LEU A 4 -19.60 -23.05 0.89
C LEU A 4 -18.38 -22.44 1.60
N MET A 5 -17.57 -21.69 0.86
CA MET A 5 -16.78 -20.63 1.46
C MET A 5 -17.82 -19.61 1.96
N LYS A 6 -18.16 -19.64 3.26
CA LYS A 6 -19.03 -18.64 3.90
C LYS A 6 -18.57 -17.26 3.42
N ARG A 7 -19.48 -16.54 2.74
CA ARG A 7 -19.24 -15.15 2.35
C ARG A 7 -18.77 -14.40 3.59
N ASN A 8 -17.69 -13.62 3.48
CA ASN A 8 -17.25 -12.68 4.50
C ASN A 8 -18.40 -11.68 4.75
N LEU A 9 -19.32 -12.06 5.63
CA LEU A 9 -20.45 -11.29 6.06
C LEU A 9 -19.97 -10.40 7.20
N PHE A 10 -20.36 -9.13 7.17
CA PHE A 10 -20.13 -8.23 8.29
C PHE A 10 -20.81 -8.78 9.54
N GLN A 11 -20.19 -8.53 10.70
CA GLN A 11 -20.81 -8.84 11.98
C GLN A 11 -22.08 -8.02 12.17
N LEU A 12 -23.04 -8.56 12.93
CA LEU A 12 -24.27 -7.87 13.29
C LEU A 12 -23.96 -6.60 14.09
N GLU A 13 -24.72 -5.54 13.84
CA GLU A 13 -24.50 -4.23 14.43
C GLU A 13 -25.60 -3.91 15.45
N ILE A 14 -25.24 -3.13 16.46
CA ILE A 14 -26.17 -2.67 17.49
C ILE A 14 -26.38 -1.18 17.23
N ASN A 15 -27.63 -0.70 17.23
CA ASN A 15 -27.95 0.71 16.92
C ASN A 15 -27.15 1.71 17.76
N ARG A 16 -26.93 1.40 19.05
CA ARG A 16 -26.10 2.23 19.95
C ARG A 16 -24.63 2.32 19.51
N ASP A 17 -24.06 1.24 18.97
CA ASP A 17 -22.69 1.22 18.44
C ASP A 17 -22.58 2.08 17.17
N ILE A 18 -23.56 1.96 16.27
CA ILE A 18 -23.66 2.80 15.06
C ILE A 18 -23.77 4.27 15.45
N ALA A 19 -24.72 4.61 16.33
CA ALA A 19 -24.94 5.98 16.80
C ALA A 19 -23.67 6.56 17.44
N LYS A 20 -22.95 5.78 18.25
CA LYS A 20 -21.69 6.20 18.86
C LYS A 20 -20.62 6.52 17.81
N LYS A 21 -20.45 5.67 16.80
CA LYS A 21 -19.48 5.89 15.71
C LYS A 21 -19.81 7.15 14.92
N VAL A 22 -21.08 7.32 14.55
CA VAL A 22 -21.55 8.49 13.78
C VAL A 22 -21.42 9.77 14.60
N PHE A 23 -21.87 9.77 15.85
CA PHE A 23 -21.77 10.94 16.74
C PHE A 23 -20.32 11.40 16.91
N LEU A 24 -19.40 10.47 17.19
CA LEU A 24 -17.99 10.82 17.33
C LEU A 24 -17.35 11.25 16.01
N PHE A 25 -17.77 10.67 14.88
CA PHE A 25 -17.33 11.10 13.56
C PHE A 25 -17.75 12.56 13.26
N LEU A 26 -18.95 12.96 13.66
CA LEU A 26 -19.44 14.34 13.50
C LEU A 26 -18.67 15.34 14.38
N ILE A 27 -18.10 14.90 15.49
CA ILE A 27 -17.19 15.73 16.30
C ILE A 27 -15.81 15.80 15.65
N SER A 28 -15.26 14.65 15.25
CA SER A 28 -14.00 14.54 14.52
C SER A 28 -13.93 13.22 13.75
N PRO A 29 -13.53 13.23 12.46
CA PRO A 29 -13.31 12.00 11.69
C PRO A 29 -12.37 11.02 12.41
N PHE A 30 -11.35 11.53 13.10
CA PHE A 30 -10.37 10.73 13.82
C PHE A 30 -10.98 10.03 15.05
N LEU A 31 -11.84 10.70 15.82
CA LEU A 31 -12.52 10.05 16.95
C LEU A 31 -13.45 8.94 16.50
N GLY A 32 -14.19 9.17 15.39
CA GLY A 32 -14.99 8.13 14.75
C GLY A 32 -14.14 6.92 14.35
N PHE A 33 -12.99 7.17 13.70
CA PHE A 33 -12.03 6.14 13.32
C PHE A 33 -11.57 5.31 14.52
N LEU A 34 -11.14 5.94 15.62
CA LEU A 34 -10.67 5.23 16.82
C LEU A 34 -11.73 4.32 17.43
N VAL A 35 -13.00 4.73 17.44
CA VAL A 35 -14.09 3.89 17.95
C VAL A 35 -14.42 2.75 16.98
N ALA A 36 -14.34 2.99 15.67
CA ALA A 36 -14.52 1.96 14.66
C ALA A 36 -13.49 0.81 14.77
N LEU A 37 -12.28 1.08 15.28
CA LEU A 37 -11.24 0.05 15.53
C LEU A 37 -11.69 -1.01 16.55
N LYS A 38 -12.63 -0.71 17.45
CA LYS A 38 -13.13 -1.69 18.43
C LYS A 38 -13.90 -2.85 17.79
N ARG A 39 -14.58 -2.58 16.67
CA ARG A 39 -15.40 -3.55 15.93
C ARG A 39 -15.20 -3.39 14.43
N MET A 40 -14.00 -3.72 13.95
CA MET A 40 -13.59 -3.46 12.57
C MET A 40 -14.45 -4.18 11.53
N ASN A 41 -14.91 -5.40 11.80
CA ASN A 41 -15.71 -6.20 10.86
C ASN A 41 -17.21 -5.84 10.89
N THR A 42 -17.55 -4.55 10.77
CA THR A 42 -18.94 -4.06 10.75
C THR A 42 -19.12 -3.06 9.61
N ARG A 43 -20.34 -2.91 9.08
CA ARG A 43 -20.60 -2.01 7.93
C ARG A 43 -20.30 -0.57 8.32
N SER A 44 -20.78 -0.13 9.48
CA SER A 44 -20.53 1.20 10.03
C SER A 44 -19.04 1.49 10.22
N SER A 45 -18.22 0.53 10.68
CA SER A 45 -16.78 0.74 10.82
C SER A 45 -16.10 0.91 9.46
N PHE A 46 -16.51 0.12 8.45
CA PHE A 46 -16.04 0.28 7.08
C PHE A 46 -16.44 1.62 6.47
N THR A 47 -17.68 2.07 6.71
CA THR A 47 -18.14 3.41 6.30
C THR A 47 -17.31 4.50 6.96
N VAL A 48 -17.03 4.39 8.26
CA VAL A 48 -16.18 5.35 8.98
C VAL A 48 -14.75 5.34 8.45
N PHE A 49 -14.16 4.17 8.20
CA PHE A 49 -12.81 4.09 7.63
C PHE A 49 -12.73 4.70 6.23
N PHE A 50 -13.77 4.47 5.41
CA PHE A 50 -13.88 5.05 4.07
C PHE A 50 -14.01 6.58 4.15
N LEU A 51 -14.94 7.09 4.96
CA LEU A 51 -15.15 8.53 5.11
C LEU A 51 -13.91 9.20 5.72
N PHE A 52 -13.27 8.59 6.72
CA PHE A 52 -12.00 9.08 7.26
C PHE A 52 -10.94 9.26 6.16
N ALA A 53 -10.81 8.28 5.26
CA ALA A 53 -9.87 8.37 4.15
C ALA A 53 -10.25 9.48 3.15
N VAL A 54 -11.53 9.63 2.82
CA VAL A 54 -12.03 10.68 1.91
C VAL A 54 -11.79 12.07 2.51
N PHE A 55 -12.12 12.27 3.78
CA PHE A 55 -11.85 13.54 4.49
C PHE A 55 -10.34 13.81 4.62
N PHE A 56 -9.53 12.78 4.85
CA PHE A 56 -8.08 12.92 4.83
C PHE A 56 -7.59 13.42 3.46
N GLY A 57 -8.10 12.84 2.36
CA GLY A 57 -7.79 13.31 1.00
C GLY A 57 -8.29 14.72 0.72
N MET A 58 -9.48 15.08 1.21
CA MET A 58 -10.03 16.43 1.07
C MET A 58 -9.22 17.48 1.85
N CYS A 59 -8.68 17.14 3.01
CA CYS A 59 -7.86 18.05 3.81
C CYS A 59 -6.38 18.03 3.41
N PHE A 60 -6.02 17.29 2.34
CA PHE A 60 -4.65 17.08 1.91
C PHE A 60 -4.08 18.35 1.28
N THR A 61 -3.02 18.90 1.87
CA THR A 61 -2.42 20.17 1.46
C THR A 61 -1.08 19.95 0.76
N THR A 62 -0.90 20.56 -0.41
CA THR A 62 0.35 20.45 -1.19
C THR A 62 0.55 21.69 -2.05
N SER A 63 1.80 22.08 -2.30
CA SER A 63 2.13 23.23 -3.18
C SER A 63 1.80 22.94 -4.65
N VAL A 64 1.77 24.01 -5.45
CA VAL A 64 1.62 23.91 -6.91
C VAL A 64 2.99 23.61 -7.53
N GLY A 65 3.16 22.41 -8.08
CA GLY A 65 4.40 22.02 -8.74
C GLY A 65 5.54 21.66 -7.78
N LYS A 66 6.56 20.99 -8.31
CA LYS A 66 7.74 20.63 -7.50
C LYS A 66 8.67 21.84 -7.38
N ASP A 67 9.02 22.20 -6.17
CA ASP A 67 10.06 23.18 -5.86
C ASP A 67 11.18 22.52 -5.01
N GLU A 68 12.21 23.29 -4.64
CA GLU A 68 13.33 22.77 -3.84
C GLU A 68 12.88 22.22 -2.48
N LEU A 69 11.80 22.77 -1.91
CA LEU A 69 11.25 22.45 -0.60
C LEU A 69 10.19 21.33 -0.66
N ASN A 70 9.58 21.10 -1.82
CA ASN A 70 8.41 20.24 -2.01
C ASN A 70 8.57 19.36 -3.26
N ARG A 71 9.48 18.37 -3.15
CA ARG A 71 9.77 17.38 -4.21
C ARG A 71 8.70 16.28 -4.36
N GLY A 72 7.62 16.33 -3.56
CA GLY A 72 6.55 15.34 -3.52
C GLY A 72 5.83 15.18 -4.86
N ASP A 73 5.36 13.97 -5.16
CA ASP A 73 4.61 13.69 -6.39
C ASP A 73 3.23 14.37 -6.39
N ALA A 74 2.67 14.62 -5.21
CA ALA A 74 1.40 15.30 -5.04
C ALA A 74 1.37 16.70 -5.67
N ALA A 75 2.45 17.47 -5.52
CA ALA A 75 2.53 18.83 -6.06
C ALA A 75 2.52 18.82 -7.59
N ALA A 76 3.14 17.80 -8.21
CA ALA A 76 3.05 17.56 -9.64
C ALA A 76 1.63 17.13 -10.07
N TYR A 77 0.90 16.37 -9.23
CA TYR A 77 -0.50 16.02 -9.52
C TYR A 77 -1.43 17.22 -9.41
N ARG A 78 -1.24 18.10 -8.42
CA ARG A 78 -1.98 19.36 -8.29
C ARG A 78 -1.76 20.23 -9.53
N TYR A 79 -0.51 20.48 -9.89
CA TYR A 79 -0.16 21.24 -11.09
C TYR A 79 -0.83 20.68 -12.35
N ARG A 80 -0.73 19.36 -12.55
CA ARG A 80 -1.37 18.69 -13.68
C ARG A 80 -2.90 18.84 -13.66
N PHE A 81 -3.53 18.63 -12.51
CA PHE A 81 -4.98 18.80 -12.36
C PHE A 81 -5.42 20.23 -12.74
N GLU A 82 -4.67 21.24 -12.31
CA GLU A 82 -4.92 22.65 -12.65
C GLU A 82 -4.75 22.92 -14.16
N GLN A 83 -3.83 22.21 -14.82
CA GLN A 83 -3.68 22.25 -16.29
C GLN A 83 -4.78 21.49 -17.05
N TYR A 84 -5.20 20.33 -16.52
CA TYR A 84 -6.24 19.48 -17.10
C TYR A 84 -7.62 20.16 -17.12
N ARG A 85 -7.79 21.31 -16.45
CA ARG A 85 -8.97 22.18 -16.57
C ARG A 85 -9.24 22.64 -18.01
N TYR A 86 -8.20 22.72 -18.84
CA TYR A 86 -8.31 23.16 -20.23
C TYR A 86 -8.38 22.01 -21.23
N PHE A 87 -8.37 20.75 -20.76
CA PHE A 87 -8.38 19.58 -21.63
C PHE A 87 -9.78 19.31 -22.20
N ASN A 88 -9.84 19.06 -23.49
CA ASN A 88 -11.02 18.62 -24.22
C ASN A 88 -10.98 17.10 -24.45
N ALA A 89 -11.99 16.56 -25.12
CA ALA A 89 -12.09 15.12 -25.38
C ALA A 89 -11.01 14.59 -26.34
N ALA A 90 -10.47 15.43 -27.24
CA ALA A 90 -9.39 15.05 -28.14
C ALA A 90 -8.08 14.81 -27.37
N ASP A 91 -7.82 15.61 -26.33
CA ASP A 91 -6.61 15.49 -25.51
C ASP A 91 -6.56 14.17 -24.70
N ILE A 92 -7.70 13.50 -24.49
CA ILE A 92 -7.75 12.16 -23.88
C ILE A 92 -7.21 11.10 -24.84
N SER A 93 -7.50 11.22 -26.14
CA SER A 93 -6.93 10.31 -27.15
C SER A 93 -5.40 10.37 -27.11
N ASP A 94 -4.84 11.56 -26.94
CA ASP A 94 -3.39 11.78 -26.84
C ASP A 94 -2.79 11.15 -25.58
N VAL A 95 -3.52 11.13 -24.46
CA VAL A 95 -3.12 10.39 -23.25
C VAL A 95 -3.02 8.88 -23.53
N PHE A 96 -4.00 8.30 -24.23
CA PHE A 96 -3.96 6.89 -24.60
C PHE A 96 -2.83 6.58 -25.58
N GLN A 97 -2.62 7.43 -26.58
CA GLN A 97 -1.52 7.29 -27.53
C GLN A 97 -0.15 7.39 -26.82
N GLY A 98 0.02 8.34 -25.91
CA GLY A 98 1.22 8.50 -25.10
C GLY A 98 1.52 7.31 -24.20
N PHE A 99 0.49 6.69 -23.62
CA PHE A 99 0.65 5.43 -22.87
C PHE A 99 1.14 4.29 -23.76
N THR A 100 0.60 4.16 -24.98
CA THR A 100 0.99 3.09 -25.91
C THR A 100 2.37 3.28 -26.53
N SER A 101 2.79 4.52 -26.77
CA SER A 101 4.08 4.82 -27.42
C SER A 101 5.26 4.72 -26.44
N MET A 102 5.02 4.75 -25.13
CA MET A 102 6.05 4.79 -24.06
C MET A 102 7.10 5.91 -24.22
N GLN A 103 6.91 6.86 -25.14
CA GLN A 103 7.92 7.84 -25.55
C GLN A 103 7.94 9.08 -24.67
N ASP A 104 6.80 9.46 -24.06
CA ASP A 104 6.74 10.65 -23.22
C ASP A 104 6.74 10.30 -21.72
N SER A 105 7.63 10.93 -20.96
CA SER A 105 7.71 10.81 -19.50
C SER A 105 6.45 11.35 -18.80
N LYS A 106 5.68 12.21 -19.47
CA LYS A 106 4.50 12.88 -18.92
C LYS A 106 3.26 11.98 -18.87
N THR A 107 3.10 11.03 -19.78
CA THR A 107 1.89 10.21 -20.02
C THR A 107 2.11 8.70 -19.82
N ARG A 108 3.03 8.32 -18.93
CA ARG A 108 3.34 6.91 -18.65
C ARG A 108 2.22 6.10 -17.98
N ASP A 109 1.13 6.73 -17.57
CA ASP A 109 -0.06 6.08 -17.00
C ASP A 109 -1.32 6.93 -17.24
N ILE A 110 -2.48 6.26 -17.25
CA ILE A 110 -3.77 6.83 -17.67
C ILE A 110 -4.58 7.34 -16.46
N TYR A 111 -4.31 6.80 -15.27
CA TYR A 111 -5.15 7.02 -14.09
C TYR A 111 -5.24 8.47 -13.61
N VAL A 112 -4.11 9.16 -13.42
CA VAL A 112 -4.14 10.56 -12.97
C VAL A 112 -4.76 11.48 -14.02
N PRO A 113 -4.36 11.44 -15.32
CA PRO A 113 -5.00 12.25 -16.34
C PRO A 113 -6.52 12.03 -16.42
N LEU A 114 -6.98 10.77 -16.41
CA LEU A 114 -8.40 10.45 -16.47
C LEU A 114 -9.16 10.94 -15.22
N MET A 115 -8.57 10.77 -14.03
CA MET A 115 -9.16 11.27 -12.79
C MET A 115 -9.24 12.79 -12.79
N SER A 116 -8.17 13.46 -13.21
CA SER A 116 -8.13 14.92 -13.29
C SER A 116 -9.19 15.45 -14.25
N PHE A 117 -9.32 14.85 -15.44
CA PHE A 117 -10.39 15.21 -16.38
C PHE A 117 -11.79 14.98 -15.81
N ALA A 118 -12.02 13.84 -15.14
CA ALA A 118 -13.33 13.53 -14.55
C ALA A 118 -13.71 14.50 -13.43
N VAL A 119 -12.76 14.84 -12.55
CA VAL A 119 -13.00 15.75 -11.43
C VAL A 119 -13.10 17.21 -11.88
N ALA A 120 -12.32 17.62 -12.88
CA ALA A 120 -12.35 19.00 -13.41
C ALA A 120 -13.74 19.39 -13.95
N LYS A 121 -14.56 18.42 -14.37
CA LYS A 121 -15.96 18.65 -14.76
C LYS A 121 -16.91 18.96 -13.59
N VAL A 122 -16.51 18.60 -12.37
CA VAL A 122 -17.33 18.73 -11.17
C VAL A 122 -16.84 19.87 -10.28
N SER A 123 -15.53 20.08 -10.21
CA SER A 123 -14.92 21.11 -9.37
C SER A 123 -13.55 21.52 -9.88
N GLU A 124 -13.23 22.79 -9.71
CA GLU A 124 -11.88 23.32 -9.93
C GLU A 124 -10.98 23.17 -8.69
N ASN A 125 -11.53 22.82 -7.53
CA ASN A 125 -10.78 22.74 -6.28
C ASN A 125 -9.96 21.45 -6.18
N TYR A 126 -8.64 21.56 -6.00
CA TYR A 126 -7.72 20.42 -5.93
C TYR A 126 -7.98 19.52 -4.71
N HIS A 127 -8.56 20.04 -3.64
CA HIS A 127 -9.01 19.26 -2.48
C HIS A 127 -10.09 18.24 -2.87
N VAL A 128 -10.98 18.61 -3.79
CA VAL A 128 -11.96 17.66 -4.36
C VAL A 128 -11.23 16.57 -5.14
N PHE A 129 -10.23 16.93 -5.93
CA PHE A 129 -9.41 15.96 -6.68
C PHE A 129 -8.71 14.96 -5.76
N PHE A 130 -8.07 15.39 -4.67
CA PHE A 130 -7.46 14.45 -3.71
C PHE A 130 -8.51 13.65 -2.93
N ALA A 131 -9.70 14.19 -2.65
CA ALA A 131 -10.80 13.42 -2.07
C ALA A 131 -11.24 12.25 -2.98
N PHE A 132 -11.30 12.47 -4.30
CA PHE A 132 -11.59 11.41 -5.28
C PHE A 132 -10.46 10.38 -5.38
N LEU A 133 -9.19 10.81 -5.37
CA LEU A 133 -8.05 9.89 -5.32
C LEU A 133 -8.08 9.01 -4.05
N ALA A 134 -8.37 9.61 -2.90
CA ALA A 134 -8.52 8.90 -1.63
C ALA A 134 -9.69 7.91 -1.67
N MET A 135 -10.79 8.27 -2.32
CA MET A 135 -11.97 7.43 -2.50
C MET A 135 -11.60 6.13 -3.23
N VAL A 136 -10.96 6.22 -4.39
CA VAL A 136 -10.59 5.03 -5.19
C VAL A 136 -9.60 4.16 -4.40
N MET A 137 -8.58 4.78 -3.82
CA MET A 137 -7.56 4.04 -3.06
C MET A 137 -8.17 3.32 -1.85
N SER A 138 -9.05 3.99 -1.10
CA SER A 138 -9.68 3.44 0.10
C SER A 138 -10.68 2.32 -0.20
N VAL A 139 -11.37 2.34 -1.35
CA VAL A 139 -12.24 1.24 -1.79
C VAL A 139 -11.43 -0.06 -1.90
N PHE A 140 -10.33 -0.07 -2.65
CA PHE A 140 -9.51 -1.28 -2.81
C PHE A 140 -8.78 -1.67 -1.52
N MET A 141 -8.34 -0.69 -0.73
CA MET A 141 -7.80 -0.93 0.60
C MET A 141 -8.79 -1.67 1.49
N LEU A 142 -10.03 -1.18 1.59
CA LEU A 142 -11.06 -1.78 2.46
C LEU A 142 -11.55 -3.12 1.91
N LEU A 143 -11.71 -3.27 0.60
CA LEU A 143 -12.02 -4.56 -0.02
C LEU A 143 -10.95 -5.62 0.33
N SER A 144 -9.68 -5.22 0.33
CA SER A 144 -8.56 -6.07 0.76
C SER A 144 -8.59 -6.34 2.26
N PHE A 145 -8.79 -5.30 3.08
CA PHE A 145 -8.80 -5.38 4.53
C PHE A 145 -9.91 -6.30 5.06
N LYS A 146 -11.03 -6.39 4.34
CA LYS A 146 -12.13 -7.32 4.62
C LYS A 146 -11.70 -8.79 4.64
N PHE A 147 -10.63 -9.16 3.93
CA PHE A 147 -10.08 -10.51 4.03
C PHE A 147 -9.50 -10.80 5.41
N LEU A 148 -8.85 -9.82 6.05
CA LEU A 148 -8.24 -9.97 7.37
C LEU A 148 -9.31 -9.98 8.47
N VAL A 149 -10.11 -8.91 8.55
CA VAL A 149 -11.08 -8.73 9.65
C VAL A 149 -12.30 -9.66 9.54
N GLY A 150 -12.51 -10.23 8.36
CA GLY A 150 -13.58 -11.21 8.10
C GLY A 150 -13.29 -12.62 8.61
N GLU A 151 -12.07 -12.92 9.04
CA GLU A 151 -11.71 -14.24 9.58
C GLU A 151 -12.21 -14.41 11.03
N GLU A 152 -12.65 -15.63 11.38
CA GLU A 152 -13.17 -15.96 12.71
C GLU A 152 -12.10 -15.79 13.81
N ALA A 153 -10.82 -15.94 13.45
CA ALA A 153 -9.69 -15.70 14.35
C ALA A 153 -9.51 -14.22 14.68
N PHE A 154 -10.05 -13.30 13.88
CA PHE A 154 -9.92 -11.86 14.12
C PHE A 154 -10.84 -11.42 15.27
N LYS A 155 -10.24 -11.14 16.42
CA LYS A 155 -10.93 -10.66 17.63
C LYS A 155 -10.35 -9.32 18.05
N TYR A 156 -11.11 -8.53 18.80
CA TYR A 156 -10.57 -7.29 19.39
C TYR A 156 -9.54 -7.63 20.47
N SER A 157 -8.27 -7.71 20.06
CA SER A 157 -7.12 -8.01 20.91
C SER A 157 -5.91 -7.23 20.42
N TRP A 158 -4.93 -6.99 21.30
CA TRP A 158 -3.70 -6.28 20.92
C TRP A 158 -2.99 -6.92 19.72
N VAL A 159 -2.96 -8.25 19.63
CA VAL A 159 -2.32 -8.96 18.50
C VAL A 159 -3.06 -8.68 17.19
N CYS A 160 -4.39 -8.75 17.20
CA CYS A 160 -5.18 -8.47 16.00
C CYS A 160 -5.14 -6.98 15.59
N LEU A 161 -5.05 -6.06 16.55
CA LEU A 161 -4.83 -4.63 16.27
C LEU A 161 -3.47 -4.41 15.59
N LEU A 162 -2.41 -5.04 16.10
CA LEU A 162 -1.08 -4.97 15.49
C LEU A 162 -1.04 -5.62 14.11
N LEU A 163 -1.73 -6.75 13.90
CA LEU A 163 -1.87 -7.36 12.57
C LEU A 163 -2.65 -6.47 11.60
N ALA A 164 -3.71 -5.79 12.06
CA ALA A 164 -4.45 -4.83 11.25
C ALA A 164 -3.59 -3.62 10.87
N TYR A 165 -2.82 -3.08 11.81
CA TYR A 165 -1.86 -2.03 11.51
C TYR A 165 -0.77 -2.53 10.56
N PHE A 166 -0.22 -3.72 10.78
CA PHE A 166 0.78 -4.34 9.88
C PHE A 166 0.24 -4.55 8.45
N PHE A 167 -1.04 -4.89 8.32
CA PHE A 167 -1.70 -5.04 7.03
C PHE A 167 -1.80 -3.71 6.27
N ILE A 168 -2.16 -2.61 6.96
CA ILE A 168 -2.44 -1.32 6.32
C ILE A 168 -1.18 -0.46 6.15
N ARG A 169 -0.24 -0.48 7.11
CA ARG A 169 0.91 0.44 7.16
C ARG A 169 1.74 0.48 5.87
N GLY A 170 1.91 -0.68 5.22
CA GLY A 170 2.65 -0.78 3.98
C GLY A 170 2.09 0.14 2.89
N ASN A 171 0.79 0.45 2.96
CA ASN A 171 0.14 1.33 2.02
C ASN A 171 -1.03 2.09 2.66
N GLY A 172 -0.79 2.78 3.77
CA GLY A 172 -1.81 3.57 4.45
C GLY A 172 -2.30 4.76 3.62
N ILE A 173 -3.44 5.36 4.01
CA ILE A 173 -4.04 6.49 3.27
C ILE A 173 -3.07 7.67 3.06
N PHE A 174 -2.13 7.84 3.97
CA PHE A 174 -1.13 8.89 3.92
C PHE A 174 -0.19 8.80 2.70
N ASN A 175 -0.14 7.65 2.03
CA ASN A 175 0.59 7.47 0.78
C ASN A 175 -0.12 8.08 -0.45
N ILE A 176 -1.25 8.79 -0.27
CA ILE A 176 -1.95 9.47 -1.37
C ILE A 176 -1.05 10.44 -2.15
N ASN A 177 0.03 10.94 -1.54
CA ASN A 177 1.05 11.72 -2.23
C ASN A 177 1.60 11.01 -3.48
N GLY A 178 1.76 9.68 -3.43
CA GLY A 178 2.16 8.84 -4.56
C GLY A 178 1.00 8.06 -5.17
N CYS A 179 -0.21 8.63 -5.25
CA CYS A 179 -1.48 7.93 -5.49
C CYS A 179 -1.45 6.86 -6.60
N ARG A 180 -0.71 7.07 -7.69
CA ARG A 180 -0.58 6.12 -8.81
C ARG A 180 -0.09 4.75 -8.37
N PHE A 181 1.10 4.69 -7.79
CA PHE A 181 1.73 3.44 -7.36
C PHE A 181 0.88 2.76 -6.28
N TRP A 182 0.43 3.55 -5.30
CA TRP A 182 -0.25 3.06 -4.11
C TRP A 182 -1.69 2.61 -4.38
N THR A 183 -2.39 3.25 -5.32
CA THR A 183 -3.70 2.75 -5.78
C THR A 183 -3.54 1.43 -6.52
N ALA A 184 -2.57 1.35 -7.44
CA ALA A 184 -2.26 0.11 -8.14
C ALA A 184 -1.85 -1.02 -7.16
N SER A 185 -1.14 -0.70 -6.07
CA SER A 185 -0.81 -1.66 -5.01
C SER A 185 -2.06 -2.26 -4.38
N TRP A 186 -3.05 -1.45 -4.00
CA TRP A 186 -4.27 -1.96 -3.36
C TRP A 186 -5.11 -2.80 -4.31
N ILE A 187 -5.16 -2.43 -5.60
CA ILE A 187 -5.79 -3.27 -6.64
C ILE A 187 -5.04 -4.61 -6.74
N ALA A 188 -3.70 -4.59 -6.82
CA ALA A 188 -2.88 -5.81 -6.89
C ALA A 188 -3.04 -6.71 -5.65
N ILE A 189 -3.07 -6.14 -4.44
CA ILE A 189 -3.32 -6.88 -3.19
C ILE A 189 -4.70 -7.53 -3.23
N TYR A 190 -5.73 -6.79 -3.66
CA TYR A 190 -7.08 -7.33 -3.81
C TYR A 190 -7.12 -8.48 -4.84
N CYS A 191 -6.46 -8.31 -5.99
CA CYS A 191 -6.30 -9.37 -7.00
C CYS A 191 -5.59 -10.59 -6.42
N ASN A 192 -4.51 -10.43 -5.65
CA ASN A 192 -3.78 -11.52 -5.02
C ASN A 192 -4.68 -12.34 -4.11
N PHE A 193 -5.48 -11.70 -3.24
CA PHE A 193 -6.43 -12.42 -2.41
C PHE A 193 -7.50 -13.13 -3.26
N GLN A 194 -8.04 -12.47 -4.28
CA GLN A 194 -9.06 -13.11 -5.11
C GLN A 194 -8.53 -14.30 -5.92
N LEU A 195 -7.33 -14.19 -6.47
CA LEU A 195 -6.68 -15.22 -7.27
C LEU A 195 -6.19 -16.40 -6.41
N PHE A 196 -5.47 -16.11 -5.32
CA PHE A 196 -4.77 -17.14 -4.54
C PHE A 196 -5.57 -17.63 -3.33
N ARG A 197 -6.33 -16.78 -2.62
CA ARG A 197 -7.20 -17.25 -1.51
C ARG A 197 -8.50 -17.84 -2.02
N ASN A 198 -9.17 -17.15 -2.94
CA ASN A 198 -10.52 -17.53 -3.39
C ASN A 198 -10.52 -18.36 -4.68
N GLY A 199 -9.41 -18.44 -5.42
CA GLY A 199 -9.33 -19.16 -6.69
C GLY A 199 -10.10 -18.50 -7.84
N ASN A 200 -10.51 -17.23 -7.71
CA ASN A 200 -11.35 -16.55 -8.69
C ASN A 200 -10.50 -15.92 -9.81
N ARG A 201 -10.30 -16.68 -10.89
CA ARG A 201 -9.48 -16.28 -12.05
C ARG A 201 -9.99 -15.06 -12.81
N LYS A 202 -11.26 -14.65 -12.64
CA LYS A 202 -11.80 -13.43 -13.30
C LYS A 202 -11.03 -12.17 -12.91
N TYR A 203 -10.43 -12.17 -11.72
CA TYR A 203 -9.61 -11.06 -11.24
C TYR A 203 -8.24 -10.94 -11.94
N LEU A 204 -7.89 -11.87 -12.83
CA LEU A 204 -6.75 -11.69 -13.72
C LEU A 204 -6.99 -10.52 -14.69
N ALA A 205 -8.24 -10.32 -15.15
CA ALA A 205 -8.59 -9.16 -15.98
C ALA A 205 -8.33 -7.84 -15.23
N LEU A 206 -8.70 -7.78 -13.93
CA LEU A 206 -8.41 -6.61 -13.11
C LEU A 206 -6.90 -6.44 -12.87
N ALA A 207 -6.15 -7.53 -12.68
CA ALA A 207 -4.69 -7.47 -12.58
C ALA A 207 -4.05 -6.88 -13.85
N LEU A 208 -4.52 -7.27 -15.05
CA LEU A 208 -4.03 -6.76 -16.34
C LEU A 208 -4.26 -5.25 -16.52
N LEU A 209 -5.19 -4.65 -15.79
CA LEU A 209 -5.44 -3.20 -15.81
C LEU A 209 -4.50 -2.42 -14.87
N THR A 210 -3.77 -3.08 -13.97
CA THR A 210 -2.88 -2.39 -13.02
C THR A 210 -1.78 -1.53 -13.69
N PRO A 211 -1.18 -1.91 -14.83
CA PRO A 211 -0.21 -1.04 -15.53
C PRO A 211 -0.83 0.26 -16.07
N MET A 212 -2.14 0.30 -16.33
CA MET A 212 -2.84 1.53 -16.74
C MET A 212 -2.97 2.52 -15.57
N VAL A 213 -2.97 2.01 -14.33
CA VAL A 213 -2.96 2.83 -13.12
C VAL A 213 -1.55 3.34 -12.83
N HIS A 214 -0.55 2.48 -12.99
CA HIS A 214 0.85 2.86 -12.87
C HIS A 214 1.74 1.88 -13.64
N SER A 215 2.51 2.38 -14.61
CA SER A 215 3.25 1.54 -15.55
C SER A 215 4.23 0.56 -14.92
N SER A 216 4.81 0.83 -13.75
CA SER A 216 5.71 -0.14 -13.12
C SER A 216 5.02 -1.46 -12.76
N TYR A 217 3.68 -1.53 -12.73
CA TYR A 217 2.92 -2.76 -12.47
C TYR A 217 2.99 -3.81 -13.59
N TRP A 218 3.67 -3.52 -14.70
CA TRP A 218 4.18 -4.58 -15.58
C TRP A 218 5.04 -5.59 -14.80
N PHE A 219 5.84 -5.11 -13.84
CA PHE A 219 6.60 -5.98 -12.94
C PHE A 219 5.68 -6.90 -12.12
N TYR A 220 4.55 -6.39 -11.61
CA TYR A 220 3.56 -7.22 -10.91
C TYR A 220 2.98 -8.32 -11.81
N LEU A 221 2.70 -8.02 -13.08
CA LEU A 221 2.21 -9.03 -14.03
C LEU A 221 3.25 -10.12 -14.33
N ILE A 222 4.51 -9.74 -14.51
CA ILE A 222 5.64 -10.68 -14.66
C ILE A 222 5.73 -11.58 -13.41
N MET A 223 5.61 -11.00 -12.22
CA MET A 223 5.63 -11.73 -10.96
C MET A 223 4.45 -12.71 -10.84
N LEU A 224 3.24 -12.31 -11.26
CA LEU A 224 2.10 -13.22 -11.31
C LEU A 224 2.36 -14.41 -12.24
N ALA A 225 2.87 -14.14 -13.46
CA ALA A 225 3.21 -15.19 -14.41
C ALA A 225 4.27 -16.16 -13.83
N LEU A 226 5.29 -15.60 -13.19
CA LEU A 226 6.33 -16.38 -12.52
C LEU A 226 5.76 -17.28 -11.43
N VAL A 227 4.84 -16.77 -10.60
CA VAL A 227 4.15 -17.56 -9.57
C VAL A 227 3.34 -18.71 -10.18
N TYR A 228 2.61 -18.46 -11.28
CA TYR A 228 1.83 -19.50 -11.95
C TYR A 228 2.72 -20.61 -12.56
N VAL A 229 3.87 -20.27 -13.11
CA VAL A 229 4.78 -21.24 -13.75
C VAL A 229 5.60 -22.00 -12.72
N SER A 230 6.12 -21.30 -11.72
CA SER A 230 7.18 -21.81 -10.84
C SER A 230 6.77 -21.99 -9.37
N GLY A 231 5.60 -21.51 -8.94
CA GLY A 231 5.17 -21.52 -7.53
C GLY A 231 5.02 -22.92 -6.93
N LYS A 232 4.95 -23.96 -7.78
CA LYS A 232 4.98 -25.38 -7.38
C LYS A 232 6.34 -25.84 -6.85
N PHE A 233 7.43 -25.17 -7.23
CA PHE A 233 8.80 -25.54 -6.85
C PHE A 233 9.19 -24.94 -5.49
N THR A 234 8.43 -25.27 -4.45
CA THR A 234 8.55 -24.63 -3.13
C THR A 234 9.95 -24.79 -2.51
N ARG A 235 10.62 -25.93 -2.71
CA ARG A 235 12.00 -26.13 -2.22
C ARG A 235 12.99 -25.16 -2.86
N PHE A 236 12.90 -24.95 -4.17
CA PHE A 236 13.73 -23.98 -4.88
C PHE A 236 13.51 -22.57 -4.35
N TRP A 237 12.25 -22.13 -4.23
CA TRP A 237 11.92 -20.78 -3.77
C TRP A 237 12.32 -20.51 -2.32
N LYS A 238 12.31 -21.53 -1.44
CA LYS A 238 12.85 -21.40 -0.07
C LYS A 238 14.36 -21.12 -0.07
N ILE A 239 15.12 -21.83 -0.90
CA ILE A 239 16.56 -21.60 -1.04
C ILE A 239 16.81 -20.24 -1.67
N ALA A 240 16.14 -19.93 -2.77
CA ALA A 240 16.24 -18.66 -3.46
C ALA A 240 15.93 -17.47 -2.54
N PHE A 241 14.93 -17.59 -1.66
CA PHE A 241 14.62 -16.58 -0.66
C PHE A 241 15.80 -16.26 0.26
N PHE A 242 16.42 -17.26 0.88
CA PHE A 242 17.57 -17.00 1.76
C PHE A 242 18.76 -16.43 0.99
N VAL A 243 19.09 -17.00 -0.18
CA VAL A 243 20.15 -16.49 -1.05
C VAL A 243 19.90 -15.03 -1.43
N SER A 244 18.67 -14.70 -1.83
CA SER A 244 18.28 -13.34 -2.21
C SER A 244 18.42 -12.32 -1.08
N PHE A 245 18.14 -12.71 0.16
CA PHE A 245 18.34 -11.85 1.33
C PHE A 245 19.81 -11.53 1.55
N PHE A 246 20.70 -12.53 1.46
CA PHE A 246 22.14 -12.28 1.58
C PHE A 246 22.66 -11.40 0.44
N ILE A 247 22.25 -11.67 -0.81
CA ILE A 247 22.58 -10.82 -1.95
C ILE A 247 22.13 -9.38 -1.68
N SER A 248 20.91 -9.17 -1.21
CA SER A 248 20.39 -7.84 -0.91
C SER A 248 21.27 -7.05 0.07
N SER A 249 21.88 -7.72 1.05
CA SER A 249 22.74 -7.08 2.05
C SER A 249 24.14 -6.74 1.55
N VAL A 250 24.67 -7.50 0.58
CA VAL A 250 26.04 -7.35 0.05
C VAL A 250 26.06 -6.50 -1.23
N SER A 251 24.94 -6.47 -1.95
CA SER A 251 24.83 -5.93 -3.31
C SER A 251 25.11 -4.44 -3.51
N MET A 252 25.09 -3.58 -2.48
CA MET A 252 25.29 -2.14 -2.73
C MET A 252 26.70 -1.82 -3.25
N GLN A 253 27.72 -2.54 -2.77
CA GLN A 253 29.07 -2.47 -3.36
C GLN A 253 29.12 -3.16 -4.72
N LEU A 254 28.50 -4.34 -4.83
CA LEU A 254 28.45 -5.10 -6.08
C LEU A 254 27.72 -4.36 -7.21
N LEU A 255 26.72 -3.53 -6.91
CA LEU A 255 25.96 -2.76 -7.90
C LEU A 255 26.72 -1.53 -8.40
N GLN A 256 27.58 -0.95 -7.57
CA GLN A 256 28.52 0.06 -8.01
C GLN A 256 29.53 -0.58 -8.99
N ASP A 257 30.07 -1.74 -8.63
CA ASP A 257 31.04 -2.48 -9.45
C ASP A 257 30.44 -3.06 -10.75
N LEU A 258 29.14 -3.34 -10.76
CA LEU A 258 28.41 -3.90 -11.91
C LEU A 258 27.62 -2.85 -12.71
N SER A 259 27.61 -1.59 -12.29
CA SER A 259 26.81 -0.52 -12.93
C SER A 259 27.11 -0.43 -14.42
N ASP A 260 28.39 -0.47 -14.80
CA ASP A 260 28.87 -0.42 -16.19
C ASP A 260 28.34 -1.55 -17.09
N TYR A 261 27.87 -2.65 -16.50
CA TYR A 261 27.33 -3.81 -17.23
C TYR A 261 25.79 -3.85 -17.28
N LEU A 262 25.10 -2.94 -16.59
CA LEU A 262 23.64 -2.87 -16.59
C LEU A 262 23.11 -2.18 -17.86
N PRO A 263 21.89 -2.52 -18.32
CA PRO A 263 21.22 -1.76 -19.37
C PRO A 263 21.10 -0.26 -19.04
N PRO A 264 21.12 0.66 -20.03
CA PRO A 264 21.18 2.11 -19.79
C PRO A 264 20.08 2.66 -18.89
N ALA A 265 18.87 2.08 -18.93
CA ALA A 265 17.75 2.49 -18.08
C ALA A 265 17.96 2.14 -16.59
N LEU A 266 18.72 1.08 -16.30
CA LEU A 266 19.08 0.68 -14.94
C LEU A 266 20.32 1.43 -14.46
N GLN A 267 21.31 1.68 -15.32
CA GLN A 267 22.45 2.57 -15.05
C GLN A 267 21.99 3.97 -14.61
N PHE A 268 21.12 4.61 -15.39
CA PHE A 268 20.56 5.91 -15.06
C PHE A 268 19.85 5.96 -13.68
N LEU A 269 19.24 4.85 -13.26
CA LEU A 269 18.65 4.75 -11.93
C LEU A 269 19.77 4.64 -10.89
N VAL A 270 20.76 3.75 -11.07
CA VAL A 270 21.89 3.60 -10.14
C VAL A 270 22.62 4.92 -9.93
N ASP A 271 23.00 5.63 -11.00
CA ASP A 271 23.78 6.88 -10.93
C ASP A 271 23.02 7.96 -10.16
N ARG A 272 21.75 8.21 -10.55
CA ARG A 272 20.90 9.22 -9.91
C ARG A 272 20.72 9.00 -8.41
N TYR A 273 20.76 7.75 -7.96
CA TYR A 273 20.58 7.43 -6.55
C TYR A 273 21.89 7.35 -5.79
N THR A 274 23.03 7.10 -6.46
CA THR A 274 24.36 7.05 -5.83
C THR A 274 24.80 8.42 -5.33
N ASP A 275 24.45 9.49 -6.06
CA ASP A 275 24.70 10.89 -5.65
C ASP A 275 23.96 11.26 -4.34
N ASP A 276 22.74 10.74 -4.12
CA ASP A 276 21.99 10.93 -2.87
C ASP A 276 22.62 10.19 -1.66
N PHE A 277 23.55 9.25 -1.89
CA PHE A 277 24.22 8.48 -0.83
C PHE A 277 25.51 9.14 -0.30
N GLU A 278 26.02 10.19 -0.96
CA GLU A 278 27.27 10.86 -0.55
C GLU A 278 27.14 11.80 0.65
N GLU A 279 25.93 12.10 1.14
CA GLU A 279 25.73 12.73 2.46
C GLU A 279 26.01 11.76 3.63
N LYS A 280 27.27 11.33 3.75
CA LYS A 280 27.79 10.58 4.90
C LYS A 280 27.96 11.55 6.08
N GLY A 281 27.12 11.44 7.11
CA GLY A 281 27.43 12.08 8.40
C GLY A 281 26.33 12.24 9.44
N ASN A 282 25.04 12.15 9.09
CA ASN A 282 23.97 12.40 10.08
C ASN A 282 23.53 11.10 10.79
N LEU A 283 23.53 11.11 12.13
CA LEU A 283 23.02 10.03 13.00
C LEU A 283 21.65 9.50 12.55
N TYR A 284 20.77 10.40 12.08
CA TYR A 284 19.46 10.04 11.55
C TYR A 284 19.54 9.03 10.38
N GLN A 285 20.42 9.26 9.41
CA GLN A 285 20.54 8.38 8.25
C GLN A 285 21.09 7.00 8.65
N VAL A 286 22.03 6.96 9.59
CA VAL A 286 22.58 5.71 10.15
C VAL A 286 21.49 4.91 10.84
N LEU A 287 20.71 5.55 11.72
CA LEU A 287 19.57 4.92 12.40
C LEU A 287 18.53 4.41 11.40
N ARG A 288 18.20 5.19 10.37
CA ARG A 288 17.26 4.79 9.31
C ARG A 288 17.72 3.52 8.59
N ARG A 289 19.00 3.44 8.20
CA ARG A 289 19.58 2.25 7.56
C ARG A 289 19.55 1.04 8.50
N LEU A 290 19.93 1.23 9.77
CA LEU A 290 19.90 0.17 10.78
C LEU A 290 18.50 -0.39 10.97
N TYR A 291 17.49 0.46 11.17
CA TYR A 291 16.11 0.02 11.36
C TYR A 291 15.49 -0.58 10.09
N THR A 292 15.94 -0.17 8.90
CA THR A 292 15.57 -0.85 7.65
C THR A 292 16.09 -2.28 7.63
N LEU A 293 17.36 -2.49 7.99
CA LEU A 293 17.96 -3.82 8.09
C LEU A 293 17.25 -4.67 9.16
N VAL A 294 17.04 -4.12 10.35
CA VAL A 294 16.34 -4.79 11.47
C VAL A 294 14.90 -5.17 11.08
N GLY A 295 14.18 -4.28 10.39
CA GLY A 295 12.85 -4.57 9.84
C GLY A 295 12.87 -5.69 8.80
N ASN A 296 13.88 -5.72 7.91
CA ASN A 296 14.05 -6.80 6.94
C ASN A 296 14.37 -8.15 7.62
N ILE A 297 15.25 -8.15 8.63
CA ILE A 297 15.55 -9.35 9.45
C ILE A 297 14.27 -9.85 10.12
N TYR A 298 13.43 -8.96 10.63
CA TYR A 298 12.13 -9.33 11.21
C TYR A 298 11.23 -10.02 10.18
N LEU A 299 11.14 -9.49 8.94
CA LEU A 299 10.38 -10.14 7.88
C LEU A 299 10.96 -11.50 7.48
N VAL A 300 12.29 -11.64 7.45
CA VAL A 300 12.96 -12.93 7.22
C VAL A 300 12.63 -13.92 8.32
N TYR A 301 12.63 -13.48 9.57
CA TYR A 301 12.25 -14.32 10.70
C TYR A 301 10.78 -14.78 10.61
N MET A 302 9.86 -13.88 10.23
CA MET A 302 8.46 -14.26 9.97
C MET A 302 8.35 -15.30 8.86
N MET A 303 9.07 -15.11 7.75
CA MET A 303 9.11 -16.07 6.63
C MET A 303 9.69 -17.42 7.06
N TYR A 304 10.75 -17.42 7.87
CA TYR A 304 11.31 -18.63 8.46
C TYR A 304 10.27 -19.38 9.30
N LEU A 305 9.49 -18.69 10.13
CA LEU A 305 8.41 -19.30 10.90
C LEU A 305 7.31 -19.90 10.01
N PHE A 306 7.00 -19.28 8.87
CA PHE A 306 6.11 -19.87 7.88
C PHE A 306 6.70 -21.16 7.28
N MET A 307 7.99 -21.17 6.93
CA MET A 307 8.67 -22.37 6.42
C MET A 307 8.72 -23.49 7.45
N LYS A 308 9.00 -23.16 8.72
CA LYS A 308 9.02 -24.13 9.83
C LYS A 308 7.65 -24.79 10.05
N ASN A 309 6.57 -24.06 9.80
CA ASN A 309 5.20 -24.51 10.02
C ASN A 309 4.43 -24.74 8.69
N GLU A 310 5.15 -24.98 7.61
CA GLU A 310 4.63 -25.04 6.23
C GLU A 310 3.47 -26.04 6.09
N ASN A 311 3.56 -27.21 6.74
CA ASN A 311 2.53 -28.24 6.69
C ASN A 311 1.15 -27.71 7.09
N GLY A 312 1.07 -26.92 8.18
CA GLY A 312 -0.18 -26.33 8.65
C GLY A 312 -0.71 -25.24 7.72
N ILE A 313 0.18 -24.53 7.03
CA ILE A 313 -0.15 -23.45 6.09
C ILE A 313 -0.66 -24.03 4.76
N VAL A 314 -0.01 -25.07 4.25
CA VAL A 314 -0.31 -25.71 2.96
C VAL A 314 -1.58 -26.58 3.04
N GLN A 315 -1.85 -27.19 4.20
CA GLN A 315 -3.11 -27.94 4.41
C GLN A 315 -4.34 -27.03 4.42
N ASN A 316 -4.20 -25.76 4.80
CA ASN A 316 -5.32 -24.82 4.80
C ASN A 316 -5.52 -24.21 3.40
N PRO A 317 -6.68 -24.43 2.76
CA PRO A 317 -6.93 -23.97 1.39
C PRO A 317 -6.90 -22.44 1.26
N LYS A 318 -7.17 -21.70 2.34
CA LYS A 318 -7.13 -20.23 2.33
C LYS A 318 -5.71 -19.66 2.27
N THR A 319 -4.70 -20.42 2.71
CA THR A 319 -3.32 -19.94 2.85
C THR A 319 -2.34 -20.62 1.92
N ARG A 320 -2.63 -21.83 1.42
CA ARG A 320 -1.72 -22.61 0.57
C ARG A 320 -1.16 -21.82 -0.61
N PHE A 321 -2.02 -21.28 -1.47
CA PHE A 321 -1.57 -20.57 -2.66
C PHE A 321 -1.05 -19.16 -2.36
N LEU A 322 -1.55 -18.51 -1.29
CA LEU A 322 -0.99 -17.25 -0.81
C LEU A 322 0.45 -17.42 -0.32
N TYR A 323 0.75 -18.54 0.35
CA TYR A 323 2.09 -18.87 0.80
C TYR A 323 3.04 -19.12 -0.38
N GLN A 324 2.59 -19.84 -1.41
CA GLN A 324 3.36 -20.03 -2.64
C GLN A 324 3.65 -18.69 -3.34
N PHE A 325 2.62 -17.85 -3.51
CA PHE A 325 2.78 -16.49 -4.02
C PHE A 325 3.81 -15.70 -3.20
N LEU A 326 3.65 -15.70 -1.88
CA LEU A 326 4.51 -14.93 -0.98
C LEU A 326 5.96 -15.39 -1.01
N LEU A 327 6.24 -16.69 -1.12
CA LEU A 327 7.61 -17.21 -1.23
C LEU A 327 8.31 -16.72 -2.50
N VAL A 328 7.66 -16.86 -3.66
CA VAL A 328 8.20 -16.37 -4.94
C VAL A 328 8.39 -14.86 -4.88
N TRP A 329 7.36 -14.15 -4.38
CA TRP A 329 7.37 -12.71 -4.24
C TRP A 329 8.56 -12.24 -3.40
N MET A 330 8.68 -12.75 -2.18
CA MET A 330 9.73 -12.34 -1.26
C MET A 330 11.13 -12.68 -1.79
N ALA A 331 11.31 -13.84 -2.45
CA ALA A 331 12.61 -14.20 -3.04
C ALA A 331 13.03 -13.21 -4.15
N VAL A 332 12.12 -12.85 -5.05
CA VAL A 332 12.45 -11.89 -6.11
C VAL A 332 12.60 -10.48 -5.53
N ILE A 333 11.73 -10.05 -4.62
CA ILE A 333 11.79 -8.72 -4.02
C ILE A 333 13.07 -8.51 -3.22
N PHE A 334 13.55 -9.50 -2.46
CA PHE A 334 14.84 -9.38 -1.80
C PHE A 334 15.98 -9.31 -2.82
N PHE A 335 15.92 -10.09 -3.90
CA PHE A 335 16.94 -10.02 -4.96
C PHE A 335 17.01 -8.64 -5.62
N VAL A 336 15.86 -8.01 -5.89
CA VAL A 336 15.78 -6.66 -6.47
C VAL A 336 15.71 -5.52 -5.43
N MET A 337 15.82 -5.85 -4.15
CA MET A 337 15.87 -4.88 -3.04
C MET A 337 16.83 -3.71 -3.25
N PRO A 338 18.03 -3.94 -3.82
CA PRO A 338 19.02 -2.89 -3.99
C PRO A 338 18.64 -1.88 -5.07
N ILE A 339 17.78 -2.27 -6.03
CA ILE A 339 17.30 -1.39 -7.09
C ILE A 339 16.37 -0.34 -6.44
N PRO A 340 16.76 0.94 -6.44
CA PRO A 340 16.01 1.97 -5.73
C PRO A 340 14.57 2.08 -6.23
N SER A 341 13.64 2.39 -5.32
CA SER A 341 12.20 2.48 -5.56
C SER A 341 11.49 1.21 -6.08
N LEU A 342 12.20 0.18 -6.54
CA LEU A 342 11.62 -1.10 -6.94
C LEU A 342 11.46 -1.99 -5.69
N GLY A 343 12.57 -2.47 -5.15
CA GLY A 343 12.56 -3.43 -4.04
C GLY A 343 11.76 -2.99 -2.82
N ALA A 344 12.11 -1.83 -2.24
CA ALA A 344 11.49 -1.34 -1.01
C ALA A 344 9.99 -1.05 -1.15
N ARG A 345 9.51 -0.55 -2.30
CA ARG A 345 8.08 -0.27 -2.51
C ARG A 345 7.29 -1.56 -2.70
N TYR A 346 7.79 -2.50 -3.50
CA TYR A 346 7.11 -3.77 -3.75
C TYR A 346 7.16 -4.73 -2.55
N LEU A 347 8.12 -4.58 -1.63
CA LEU A 347 8.11 -5.28 -0.33
C LEU A 347 6.84 -4.97 0.48
N LYS A 348 6.31 -3.75 0.38
CA LYS A 348 5.10 -3.35 1.11
C LYS A 348 3.85 -4.13 0.69
N LEU A 349 3.79 -4.64 -0.54
CA LEU A 349 2.70 -5.51 -1.02
C LEU A 349 2.70 -6.89 -0.34
N ALA A 350 3.82 -7.31 0.24
CA ALA A 350 3.91 -8.56 0.98
C ALA A 350 3.24 -8.45 2.36
N MET A 351 3.22 -7.27 2.98
CA MET A 351 2.75 -7.09 4.37
C MET A 351 1.28 -7.55 4.58
N PRO A 352 0.31 -7.18 3.72
CA PRO A 352 -1.07 -7.70 3.82
C PRO A 352 -1.16 -9.22 3.76
N VAL A 353 -0.36 -9.85 2.89
CA VAL A 353 -0.35 -11.31 2.71
C VAL A 353 0.28 -11.99 3.92
N ILE A 354 1.38 -11.46 4.45
CA ILE A 354 2.02 -11.94 5.68
C ILE A 354 1.05 -11.81 6.85
N ALA A 355 0.42 -10.64 7.03
CA ALA A 355 -0.56 -10.40 8.11
C ALA A 355 -1.71 -11.42 8.07
N TYR A 356 -2.24 -11.66 6.87
CA TYR A 356 -3.34 -12.61 6.67
C TYR A 356 -2.93 -14.05 6.95
N ILE A 357 -1.79 -14.51 6.41
CA ILE A 357 -1.28 -15.87 6.69
C ILE A 357 -1.02 -16.03 8.19
N TRP A 358 -0.44 -15.02 8.84
CA TRP A 358 -0.18 -15.04 10.28
C TRP A 358 -1.46 -15.20 11.10
N LEU A 359 -2.50 -14.44 10.78
CA LEU A 359 -3.79 -14.52 11.45
C LEU A 359 -4.39 -15.93 11.34
N VAL A 360 -4.41 -16.48 10.12
CA VAL A 360 -5.08 -17.76 9.83
C VAL A 360 -4.27 -18.96 10.31
N ALA A 361 -2.95 -18.93 10.18
CA ALA A 361 -2.08 -20.06 10.49
C ALA A 361 -1.63 -20.12 11.95
N PHE A 362 -1.42 -18.96 12.59
CA PHE A 362 -0.80 -18.88 13.92
C PHE A 362 -1.72 -18.31 14.98
N GLU A 363 -2.34 -17.15 14.74
CA GLU A 363 -3.20 -16.53 15.77
C GLU A 363 -4.44 -17.37 16.07
N SER A 364 -5.00 -18.05 15.05
CA SER A 364 -6.08 -19.03 15.23
C SER A 364 -5.75 -20.17 16.20
N ARG A 365 -4.45 -20.45 16.40
CA ARG A 365 -3.89 -21.48 17.31
C ARG A 365 -3.22 -20.87 18.54
N GLY A 366 -3.24 -19.55 18.70
CA GLY A 366 -2.56 -18.84 19.79
C GLY A 366 -1.02 -18.86 19.73
N MET A 367 -0.43 -19.21 18.58
CA MET A 367 1.02 -19.38 18.45
C MET A 367 1.75 -18.07 18.11
N TYR A 368 3.00 -17.96 18.56
CA TYR A 368 3.94 -16.87 18.20
C TYR A 368 3.43 -15.44 18.43
N ARG A 369 2.46 -15.24 19.34
CA ARG A 369 1.89 -13.92 19.67
C ARG A 369 2.94 -12.88 20.06
N ASN A 370 4.00 -13.31 20.75
CA ASN A 370 5.08 -12.41 21.17
C ASN A 370 5.85 -11.82 19.98
N VAL A 371 5.96 -12.54 18.86
CA VAL A 371 6.61 -12.03 17.64
C VAL A 371 5.82 -10.84 17.08
N ILE A 372 4.48 -10.88 17.15
CA ILE A 372 3.65 -9.74 16.76
C ILE A 372 3.69 -8.64 17.81
N LYS A 373 3.75 -8.94 19.11
CA LYS A 373 3.81 -7.90 20.15
C LYS A 373 5.07 -7.05 20.09
N ILE A 374 6.21 -7.64 19.70
CA ILE A 374 7.49 -6.91 19.57
C ILE A 374 7.62 -6.17 18.23
N PHE A 375 6.69 -6.36 17.30
CA PHE A 375 6.66 -5.70 15.99
C PHE A 375 6.96 -4.18 16.05
N PRO A 376 6.36 -3.38 16.97
CA PRO A 376 6.61 -1.94 17.00
C PRO A 376 8.07 -1.57 17.24
N LEU A 377 8.83 -2.41 17.96
CA LEU A 377 10.25 -2.18 18.21
C LEU A 377 11.07 -2.31 16.92
N PHE A 378 10.82 -3.34 16.11
CA PHE A 378 11.56 -3.59 14.86
C PHE A 378 11.27 -2.56 13.78
N PHE A 379 10.14 -1.85 13.90
CA PHE A 379 9.70 -0.86 12.92
C PHE A 379 9.60 0.55 13.50
N MET A 380 10.22 0.82 14.65
CA MET A 380 10.06 2.08 15.37
C MET A 380 10.42 3.30 14.50
N MET A 381 11.55 3.28 13.78
CA MET A 381 11.91 4.38 12.88
C MET A 381 10.92 4.56 11.73
N VAL A 382 10.36 3.47 11.18
CA VAL A 382 9.36 3.56 10.12
C VAL A 382 8.04 4.11 10.67
N ILE A 383 7.64 3.72 11.88
CA ILE A 383 6.45 4.26 12.56
C ILE A 383 6.66 5.75 12.85
N TYR A 384 7.85 6.13 13.29
CA TYR A 384 8.23 7.52 13.50
C TYR A 384 8.15 8.33 12.21
N GLU A 385 8.78 7.87 11.12
CA GLU A 385 8.71 8.50 9.80
C GLU A 385 7.28 8.57 9.28
N GLU A 386 6.44 7.57 9.56
CA GLU A 386 5.03 7.61 9.18
C GLU A 386 4.28 8.74 9.91
N PHE A 387 4.57 8.92 11.20
CA PHE A 387 3.95 9.92 12.05
C PHE A 387 4.46 11.35 11.79
N THR A 388 5.77 11.53 11.62
CA THR A 388 6.38 12.84 11.40
C THR A 388 6.43 13.23 9.92
N GLY A 389 6.49 12.27 9.01
CA GLY A 389 6.54 12.54 7.58
C GLY A 389 5.14 12.69 7.00
N TYR A 390 4.27 11.70 7.18
CA TYR A 390 2.99 11.70 6.46
C TYR A 390 1.81 12.28 7.25
N ILE A 391 1.79 12.18 8.57
CA ILE A 391 0.67 12.66 9.39
C ILE A 391 0.75 14.17 9.64
N SER A 392 1.94 14.74 9.86
CA SER A 392 2.12 16.17 10.18
C SER A 392 2.39 17.09 8.98
N HIS A 393 2.87 16.57 7.85
CA HIS A 393 3.13 17.40 6.65
C HIS A 393 2.05 17.30 5.56
N SER A 394 1.16 16.29 5.61
CA SER A 394 0.14 16.09 4.56
C SER A 394 -1.19 16.79 4.85
N VAL A 395 -1.50 17.01 6.14
CA VAL A 395 -2.72 17.67 6.59
C VAL A 395 -2.39 18.55 7.79
N TYR A 396 -3.13 19.65 7.96
CA TYR A 396 -3.01 20.47 9.16
C TYR A 396 -3.49 19.71 10.41
N SER A 397 -2.99 20.11 11.58
CA SER A 397 -3.30 19.44 12.85
C SER A 397 -4.79 19.48 13.21
N ASP A 398 -5.52 20.47 12.69
CA ASP A 398 -6.96 20.63 12.91
C ASP A 398 -7.80 19.50 12.31
N PHE A 399 -7.29 18.75 11.33
CA PHE A 399 -7.94 17.54 10.82
C PHE A 399 -8.30 16.54 11.94
N TYR A 400 -7.45 16.41 12.96
CA TYR A 400 -7.60 15.40 14.00
C TYR A 400 -8.65 15.74 15.07
N TYR A 401 -9.01 17.01 15.24
CA TYR A 401 -9.90 17.46 16.32
C TYR A 401 -11.09 18.31 15.87
N THR A 402 -11.20 18.67 14.59
CA THR A 402 -12.33 19.45 14.06
C THR A 402 -13.40 18.58 13.39
N SER A 403 -14.61 19.13 13.29
CA SER A 403 -15.76 18.43 12.71
C SER A 403 -15.64 18.32 11.18
N PRO A 404 -16.28 17.30 10.56
CA PRO A 404 -16.38 17.20 9.11
C PRO A 404 -16.98 18.45 8.44
N ILE A 405 -17.93 19.12 9.12
CA ILE A 405 -18.59 20.34 8.62
C ILE A 405 -17.59 21.49 8.53
N TYR A 406 -16.79 21.68 9.58
CA TYR A 406 -15.73 22.69 9.57
C TYR A 406 -14.69 22.42 8.48
N GLN A 407 -14.30 21.15 8.29
CA GLN A 407 -13.37 20.76 7.25
C GLN A 407 -13.92 21.06 5.85
N ILE A 408 -15.18 20.74 5.58
CA ILE A 408 -15.85 21.10 4.31
C ILE A 408 -15.84 22.61 4.11
N TYR A 409 -16.22 23.39 5.13
CA TYR A 409 -16.24 24.84 5.05
C TYR A 409 -14.84 25.41 4.74
N LYS A 410 -13.82 24.98 5.49
CA LYS A 410 -12.44 25.45 5.33
C LYS A 410 -11.85 25.12 3.95
N TYR A 411 -11.97 23.88 3.50
CA TYR A 411 -11.27 23.43 2.30
C TYR A 411 -12.08 23.59 1.01
N LEU A 412 -13.41 23.49 1.08
CA LEU A 412 -14.26 23.55 -0.11
C LEU A 412 -14.95 24.91 -0.31
N ILE A 413 -15.23 25.66 0.75
CA ILE A 413 -15.95 26.95 0.67
C ILE A 413 -14.98 28.13 0.76
N LEU A 414 -14.10 28.16 1.78
CA LEU A 414 -13.09 29.20 1.91
C LEU A 414 -11.93 29.05 0.93
N GLY A 415 -11.68 27.83 0.44
CA GLY A 415 -10.63 27.57 -0.56
C GLY A 415 -9.22 27.78 -0.01
N VAL A 416 -8.94 27.39 1.23
CA VAL A 416 -7.60 27.49 1.81
C VAL A 416 -6.61 26.67 0.98
N GLU A 417 -5.61 27.35 0.41
CA GLU A 417 -4.57 26.76 -0.45
C GLU A 417 -3.49 26.02 0.32
#